data_AF-A0A954I4V7-F1
#
_entry.id   AF-A0A954I4V7-F1
#
_cell.length_a   1.000
_cell.length_b   1.000
_cell.length_c   1.000
_cell.angle_alpha   90.00
_cell.angle_beta   90.00
_cell.angle_gamma   90.00
#
_symmetry.space_group_name_H-M   'P 1'
#
loop_
_entity.id
_entity.type
_entity.pdbx_description
1 polymer ?
#
loop_
_entity_poly.entity_id
_entity_poly.type
_entity_poly.pdbx_seq_one_letter_code
_entity_poly.pdbx_strand_id
1 'polypeptide(L)'
;MRDFYSLGAFFADIQEPILGRREEGMAVMTPEQEQRLKELDAALADARQKFNAIVPQLDAAQQQWEADVVTYKVTLPELVDGSQASDADKKEAKKVSDLLTKAERNGQEQQTIRDWYRQRVTRLFAAERDGLTKAESERNAFYGELPKCLVSVSASNKRTVRILPRGNWQDESGEIMHPSLPASLSSTPVTDRELNRLDLAQWLVSRDNPLTARTYVNRLWKQFFGNGLSKVLDDLGAQGEPPVNPALLDWLACEFMDSGWDVKHIVRTIVTSEAYKQVSTASPELLAADPENRECARQTPWRMNAELVRDYALTISGLLVPKIGGPSVKPYQPEGYWENLNFPRRDYLADTGESQHRRGLYTWWQRSFLHP
;
A
#
# COMPACT_ATOMS: atom_id res chain seq x y z
N MET A 1 13.26 -6.95 28.22
CA MET A 1 12.29 -5.83 28.19
C MET A 1 12.88 -4.58 27.51
N ARG A 2 14.14 -4.20 27.79
CA ARG A 2 14.83 -3.10 27.08
C ARG A 2 14.85 -3.27 25.56
N ASP A 3 15.26 -4.46 25.09
CA ASP A 3 15.32 -4.78 23.65
C ASP A 3 14.00 -4.52 22.91
N PHE A 4 12.85 -4.76 23.55
CA PHE A 4 11.53 -4.48 22.95
C PHE A 4 11.34 -2.98 22.66
N TYR A 5 11.67 -2.13 23.63
CA TYR A 5 11.54 -0.68 23.48
C TYR A 5 12.62 -0.11 22.53
N SER A 6 13.85 -0.63 22.59
CA SER A 6 14.91 -0.27 21.63
C SER A 6 14.55 -0.65 20.19
N LEU A 7 13.94 -1.81 19.97
CA LEU A 7 13.42 -2.19 18.65
C LEU A 7 12.30 -1.25 18.20
N GLY A 8 11.40 -0.88 19.10
CA GLY A 8 10.35 0.11 18.83
C GLY A 8 10.91 1.48 18.43
N ALA A 9 12.06 1.88 18.99
CA ALA A 9 12.69 3.16 18.69
C ALA A 9 13.14 3.31 17.23
N PHE A 10 13.41 2.22 16.50
CA PHE A 10 13.66 2.27 15.04
C PHE A 10 12.47 2.84 14.24
N PHE A 11 11.27 2.81 14.81
CA PHE A 11 10.03 3.24 14.16
C PHE A 11 9.45 4.52 14.78
N ALA A 12 10.23 5.18 15.66
CA ALA A 12 9.83 6.39 16.36
C ALA A 12 9.62 7.60 15.42
N ASP A 13 10.27 7.59 14.27
CA ASP A 13 10.29 8.64 13.25
C ASP A 13 9.26 8.42 12.11
N ILE A 14 8.36 7.44 12.21
CA ILE A 14 7.30 7.24 11.20
C ILE A 14 6.28 8.38 11.25
N GLN A 15 6.09 9.03 10.11
CA GLN A 15 4.99 9.98 9.88
C GLN A 15 3.81 9.26 9.22
N GLU A 16 2.93 8.66 10.03
CA GLU A 16 1.70 8.02 9.56
C GLU A 16 0.51 8.39 10.47
N PRO A 17 -0.68 8.62 9.92
CA PRO A 17 -1.88 8.79 10.74
C PRO A 17 -2.20 7.49 11.49
N ILE A 18 -2.53 7.61 12.78
CA ILE A 18 -2.85 6.45 13.64
C ILE A 18 -4.15 5.75 13.17
N LEU A 19 -5.12 6.54 12.72
CA LEU A 19 -6.40 6.08 12.20
C LEU A 19 -6.77 6.90 10.96
N GLY A 20 -7.31 6.25 9.93
CA GLY A 20 -7.85 6.91 8.74
C GLY A 20 -7.12 6.55 7.44
N ARG A 21 -7.46 7.28 6.38
CA ARG A 21 -6.87 7.09 5.06
C ARG A 21 -5.40 7.49 5.11
N ARG A 22 -4.51 6.54 4.78
CA ARG A 22 -3.09 6.83 4.57
C ARG A 22 -2.93 7.79 3.39
N GLU A 23 -1.79 8.47 3.31
CA GLU A 23 -1.45 9.30 2.16
C GLU A 23 -1.60 8.51 0.86
N GLU A 24 -1.80 9.21 -0.27
CA GLU A 24 -2.06 8.54 -1.55
C GLU A 24 -0.93 7.59 -1.99
N GLY A 25 0.24 7.67 -1.35
CA GLY A 25 1.41 6.86 -1.66
C GLY A 25 2.29 7.53 -2.73
N MET A 26 3.46 6.93 -2.96
CA MET A 26 4.38 7.34 -4.00
C MET A 26 3.98 6.67 -5.32
N ALA A 27 3.89 7.44 -6.40
CA ALA A 27 3.67 6.88 -7.73
C ALA A 27 4.85 5.99 -8.16
N VAL A 28 4.56 4.77 -8.62
CA VAL A 28 5.54 3.83 -9.17
C VAL A 28 5.42 3.88 -10.69
N MET A 29 6.33 4.60 -11.33
CA MET A 29 6.24 4.91 -12.75
C MET A 29 7.19 4.05 -13.58
N THR A 30 6.80 3.75 -14.81
CA THR A 30 7.76 3.31 -15.84
C THR A 30 8.54 4.51 -16.38
N PRO A 31 9.72 4.32 -17.01
CA PRO A 31 10.48 5.42 -17.62
C PRO A 31 9.64 6.24 -18.62
N GLU A 32 8.76 5.60 -19.38
CA GLU A 32 7.86 6.27 -20.33
C GLU A 32 6.82 7.13 -19.60
N GLN A 33 6.28 6.64 -18.48
CA GLN A 33 5.33 7.39 -17.66
C GLN A 33 6.00 8.59 -16.98
N GLU A 34 7.25 8.45 -16.51
CA GLU A 34 8.02 9.57 -15.96
C GLU A 34 8.25 10.67 -17.00
N GLN A 35 8.62 10.28 -18.23
CA GLN A 35 8.79 11.22 -19.32
C GLN A 35 7.47 11.94 -19.65
N ARG A 36 6.37 11.18 -19.72
CA ARG A 36 5.05 11.77 -19.99
C ARG A 36 4.61 12.74 -18.90
N LEU A 37 4.85 12.41 -17.62
CA LEU A 37 4.55 13.32 -16.52
C LEU A 37 5.36 14.61 -16.62
N LYS A 38 6.66 14.52 -16.95
CA LYS A 38 7.52 15.70 -17.15
C LYS A 38 7.01 16.61 -18.28
N GLU A 39 6.53 16.04 -19.38
CA GLU A 39 5.91 16.80 -20.48
C GLU A 39 4.65 17.54 -20.02
N LEU A 40 3.78 16.86 -19.27
CA LEU A 40 2.56 17.45 -18.73
C LEU A 40 2.86 18.53 -17.69
N ASP A 41 3.86 18.33 -16.84
CA ASP A 41 4.31 19.33 -15.87
C ASP A 41 4.90 20.57 -16.57
N ALA A 42 5.67 20.38 -17.65
CA ALA A 42 6.19 21.49 -18.46
C ALA A 42 5.06 22.26 -19.17
N ALA A 43 4.07 21.56 -19.72
CA ALA A 43 2.89 22.18 -20.34
C ALA A 43 2.06 22.95 -19.30
N LEU A 44 1.89 22.40 -18.09
CA LEU A 44 1.22 23.07 -16.99
C LEU A 44 2.00 24.32 -16.54
N ALA A 45 3.32 24.24 -16.45
CA ALA A 45 4.16 25.40 -16.10
C ALA A 45 4.03 26.53 -17.13
N ASP A 46 4.07 26.22 -18.43
CA ASP A 46 3.87 27.19 -19.51
C ASP A 46 2.47 27.81 -19.48
N ALA A 47 1.42 27.00 -19.34
CA ALA A 47 0.04 27.49 -19.21
C ALA A 47 -0.13 28.39 -17.99
N ARG A 48 0.50 28.04 -16.86
CA ARG A 48 0.47 28.84 -15.64
C ARG A 48 1.22 30.16 -15.79
N GLN A 49 2.35 30.17 -16.52
CA GLN A 49 3.07 31.40 -16.82
C GLN A 49 2.23 32.35 -17.68
N LYS A 50 1.60 31.84 -18.75
CA LYS A 50 0.69 32.61 -19.61
C LYS A 50 -0.50 33.17 -18.83
N PHE A 51 -1.10 32.35 -17.97
CA PHE A 51 -2.18 32.78 -17.09
C PHE A 51 -1.72 33.86 -16.11
N ASN A 52 -0.57 33.70 -15.45
CA ASN A 52 -0.07 34.70 -14.50
C ASN A 52 0.23 36.05 -15.17
N ALA A 53 0.61 36.08 -16.45
CA ALA A 53 0.85 37.32 -17.19
C ALA A 53 -0.42 38.16 -17.37
N ILE A 54 -1.60 37.52 -17.45
CA ILE A 54 -2.90 38.20 -17.66
C ILE A 54 -3.66 38.44 -16.34
N VAL A 55 -3.24 37.85 -15.22
CA VAL A 55 -3.92 37.99 -13.91
C VAL A 55 -4.18 39.46 -13.54
N PRO A 56 -3.24 40.42 -13.68
CA PRO A 56 -3.50 41.82 -13.34
C PRO A 56 -4.64 42.44 -14.17
N GLN A 57 -4.76 42.05 -15.44
CA GLN A 57 -5.81 42.55 -16.34
C GLN A 57 -7.16 41.94 -15.98
N LEU A 58 -7.19 40.65 -15.62
CA LEU A 58 -8.38 39.98 -15.13
C LEU A 58 -8.87 40.58 -13.80
N ASP A 59 -7.95 40.88 -12.88
CA ASP A 59 -8.30 41.48 -11.58
C ASP A 59 -8.84 42.91 -11.75
N ALA A 60 -8.25 43.71 -12.64
CA ALA A 60 -8.77 45.04 -12.96
C ALA A 60 -10.17 44.96 -13.58
N ALA A 61 -10.39 44.05 -14.54
CA ALA A 61 -11.70 43.85 -15.16
C ALA A 61 -12.75 43.32 -14.18
N GLN A 62 -12.33 42.48 -13.21
CA GLN A 62 -13.19 42.02 -12.12
C GLN A 62 -13.62 43.19 -11.23
N GLN A 63 -12.68 44.03 -10.78
CA GLN A 63 -12.99 45.20 -9.95
C GLN A 63 -13.98 46.15 -10.64
N GLN A 64 -13.80 46.37 -11.93
CA GLN A 64 -14.72 47.19 -12.72
C GLN A 64 -16.12 46.56 -12.77
N TRP A 65 -16.20 45.25 -13.06
CA TRP A 65 -17.48 44.53 -13.06
C TRP A 65 -18.17 44.57 -11.70
N GLU A 66 -17.44 44.38 -10.59
CA GLU A 66 -18.01 44.48 -9.24
C GLU A 66 -18.55 45.89 -8.97
N ALA A 67 -17.81 46.94 -9.37
CA ALA A 67 -18.24 48.32 -9.23
C ALA A 67 -19.51 48.60 -10.05
N ASP A 68 -19.59 48.08 -11.28
CA ASP A 68 -20.75 48.25 -12.16
C ASP A 68 -21.99 47.53 -11.61
N VAL A 69 -21.83 46.30 -11.10
CA VAL A 69 -22.95 45.55 -10.50
C VAL A 69 -23.53 46.30 -9.30
N VAL A 70 -22.68 46.87 -8.44
CA VAL A 70 -23.12 47.65 -7.27
C VAL A 70 -23.74 48.99 -7.69
N THR A 71 -23.12 49.70 -8.63
CA THR A 71 -23.55 51.04 -9.07
C THR A 71 -24.88 50.99 -9.81
N TYR A 72 -25.03 50.05 -10.75
CA TYR A 72 -26.21 49.93 -11.61
C TYR A 72 -27.26 48.94 -11.09
N LYS A 73 -27.03 48.33 -9.92
CA LYS A 73 -27.91 47.29 -9.33
C LYS A 73 -28.26 46.19 -10.35
N VAL A 74 -27.25 45.73 -11.08
CA VAL A 74 -27.43 44.75 -12.16
C VAL A 74 -27.80 43.40 -11.54
N THR A 75 -28.98 42.88 -11.91
CA THR A 75 -29.35 41.51 -11.58
C THR A 75 -28.53 40.54 -12.45
N LEU A 76 -27.87 39.57 -11.81
CA LEU A 76 -27.10 38.55 -12.54
C LEU A 76 -28.03 37.79 -13.53
N PRO A 77 -27.57 37.46 -14.75
CA PRO A 77 -28.39 36.82 -15.78
C PRO A 77 -29.12 35.55 -15.31
N GLU A 78 -28.51 34.79 -14.43
CA GLU A 78 -29.04 33.55 -13.86
C GLU A 78 -30.25 33.79 -12.95
N LEU A 79 -30.38 34.99 -12.37
CA LEU A 79 -31.42 35.41 -11.42
C LEU A 79 -32.55 36.21 -12.08
N VAL A 80 -32.52 36.44 -13.39
CA VAL A 80 -33.58 37.14 -14.12
C VAL A 80 -34.80 36.22 -14.30
N ASP A 81 -36.00 36.78 -14.18
CA ASP A 81 -37.26 36.07 -14.40
C ASP A 81 -37.31 35.48 -15.82
N GLY A 82 -37.46 34.15 -15.91
CA GLY A 82 -37.41 33.40 -17.17
C GLY A 82 -36.06 32.72 -17.49
N SER A 83 -35.07 32.84 -16.59
CA SER A 83 -33.77 32.17 -16.72
C SER A 83 -33.87 30.63 -16.81
N GLN A 84 -33.22 30.09 -17.85
CA GLN A 84 -33.04 28.64 -18.09
C GLN A 84 -31.87 28.03 -17.30
N ALA A 85 -31.25 28.80 -16.37
CA ALA A 85 -30.16 28.28 -15.54
C ALA A 85 -30.65 27.17 -14.59
N SER A 86 -29.77 26.22 -14.29
CA SER A 86 -30.09 25.13 -13.36
C SER A 86 -30.32 25.65 -11.94
N ASP A 87 -31.00 24.88 -11.10
CA ASP A 87 -31.23 25.25 -9.69
C ASP A 87 -29.92 25.43 -8.90
N ALA A 88 -28.88 24.67 -9.26
CA ALA A 88 -27.55 24.82 -8.69
C ALA A 88 -26.92 26.17 -9.07
N ASP A 89 -27.00 26.54 -10.35
CA ASP A 89 -26.46 27.80 -10.87
C ASP A 89 -27.18 29.01 -10.27
N LYS A 90 -28.51 28.93 -10.12
CA LYS A 90 -29.32 29.96 -9.46
C LYS A 90 -28.92 30.15 -8.00
N LYS A 91 -28.64 29.05 -7.29
CA LYS A 91 -28.20 29.09 -5.88
C LYS A 91 -26.81 29.72 -5.73
N GLU A 92 -25.87 29.38 -6.61
CA GLU A 92 -24.54 29.99 -6.64
C GLU A 92 -24.61 31.48 -7.02
N ALA A 93 -25.37 31.83 -8.05
CA ALA A 93 -25.58 33.22 -8.46
C ALA A 93 -26.15 34.06 -7.32
N LYS A 94 -27.15 33.55 -6.59
CA LYS A 94 -27.71 34.23 -5.41
C LYS A 94 -26.67 34.44 -4.32
N LYS A 95 -25.87 33.42 -4.03
CA LYS A 95 -24.76 33.53 -3.06
C LYS A 95 -23.77 34.62 -3.48
N VAL A 96 -23.41 34.68 -4.77
CA VAL A 96 -22.49 35.70 -5.29
C VAL A 96 -23.13 37.09 -5.24
N SER A 97 -24.42 37.24 -5.58
CA SER A 97 -25.10 38.54 -5.48
C SER A 97 -25.16 39.05 -4.04
N ASP A 98 -25.43 38.17 -3.08
CA ASP A 98 -25.44 38.52 -1.66
C ASP A 98 -24.04 38.98 -1.22
N LEU A 99 -22.98 38.27 -1.63
CA LEU A 99 -21.59 38.63 -1.32
C LEU A 99 -21.15 39.95 -1.97
N LEU A 100 -21.64 40.28 -3.16
CA LEU A 100 -21.34 41.55 -3.83
C LEU A 100 -21.91 42.75 -3.06
N THR A 101 -23.06 42.59 -2.39
CA THR A 101 -23.67 43.66 -1.56
C THR A 101 -23.03 43.83 -0.17
N LYS A 102 -22.17 42.89 0.25
CA LYS A 102 -21.54 42.90 1.57
C LYS A 102 -20.36 43.90 1.61
N ALA A 103 -20.33 44.76 2.63
CA ALA A 103 -19.32 45.81 2.81
C ALA A 103 -17.91 45.29 3.17
N GLU A 104 -17.82 44.22 3.99
CA GLU A 104 -16.56 43.56 4.34
C GLU A 104 -16.61 42.08 3.98
N ARG A 105 -15.60 41.61 3.25
CA ARG A 105 -15.52 40.24 2.73
C ARG A 105 -14.26 39.55 3.24
N ASN A 106 -14.38 38.30 3.67
CA ASN A 106 -13.23 37.48 4.04
C ASN A 106 -12.52 36.88 2.80
N GLY A 107 -11.36 36.25 2.98
CA GLY A 107 -10.57 35.69 1.88
C GLY A 107 -11.29 34.59 1.06
N GLN A 108 -12.15 33.78 1.69
CA GLN A 108 -12.93 32.75 0.98
C GLN A 108 -14.08 33.36 0.16
N GLU A 109 -14.70 34.42 0.67
CA GLU A 109 -15.77 35.16 -0.02
C GLU A 109 -15.22 35.88 -1.25
N GLN A 110 -14.05 36.51 -1.14
CA GLN A 110 -13.34 37.10 -2.29
C GLN A 110 -12.97 36.05 -3.34
N GLN A 111 -12.51 34.88 -2.91
CA GLN A 111 -12.19 33.79 -3.82
C GLN A 111 -13.44 33.27 -4.56
N THR A 112 -14.57 33.16 -3.88
CA THR A 112 -15.85 32.73 -4.49
C THR A 112 -16.29 33.69 -5.60
N ILE A 113 -16.19 35.01 -5.38
CA ILE A 113 -16.53 36.02 -6.40
C ILE A 113 -15.54 35.95 -7.58
N ARG A 114 -14.25 35.81 -7.28
CA ARG A 114 -13.20 35.67 -8.30
C ARG A 114 -13.44 34.45 -9.19
N ASP A 115 -13.71 33.30 -8.60
CA ASP A 115 -13.96 32.07 -9.34
C ASP A 115 -15.22 32.21 -10.20
N TRP A 116 -16.30 32.80 -9.66
CA TRP A 116 -17.51 33.10 -10.42
C TRP A 116 -17.25 34.02 -11.62
N TYR A 117 -16.58 35.14 -11.39
CA TYR A 117 -16.27 36.11 -12.45
C TYR A 117 -15.42 35.47 -13.55
N ARG A 118 -14.37 34.75 -13.16
CA ARG A 118 -13.41 34.12 -14.07
C ARG A 118 -13.95 32.87 -14.76
N GLN A 119 -15.00 32.23 -14.27
CA GLN A 119 -15.59 31.06 -14.95
C GLN A 119 -16.81 31.41 -15.80
N ARG A 120 -17.67 32.33 -15.33
CA ARG A 120 -19.01 32.53 -15.90
C ARG A 120 -19.24 33.91 -16.52
N VAL A 121 -18.55 34.94 -16.06
CA VAL A 121 -18.83 36.33 -16.45
C VAL A 121 -17.90 36.79 -17.57
N THR A 122 -16.59 36.64 -17.38
CA THR A 122 -15.63 37.23 -18.31
C THR A 122 -15.39 36.37 -19.55
N ARG A 123 -15.35 37.00 -20.73
CA ARG A 123 -14.87 36.39 -21.98
C ARG A 123 -13.39 36.72 -22.25
N LEU A 124 -12.79 37.58 -21.44
CA LEU A 124 -11.39 37.97 -21.59
C LEU A 124 -10.48 36.76 -21.39
N PHE A 125 -9.46 36.64 -22.24
CA PHE A 125 -8.42 35.61 -22.13
C PHE A 125 -8.96 34.18 -21.88
N ALA A 126 -10.02 33.82 -22.63
CA ALA A 126 -10.62 32.48 -22.53
C ALA A 126 -9.58 31.39 -22.88
N ALA A 127 -8.75 31.61 -23.90
CA ALA A 127 -7.73 30.66 -24.32
C ALA A 127 -6.72 30.33 -23.20
N GLU A 128 -6.29 31.33 -22.45
CA GLU A 128 -5.33 31.18 -21.35
C GLU A 128 -5.96 30.53 -20.11
N ARG A 129 -7.21 30.88 -19.79
CA ARG A 129 -7.98 30.27 -18.68
C ARG A 129 -8.28 28.80 -18.94
N ASP A 130 -8.84 28.52 -20.12
CA ASP A 130 -9.21 27.16 -20.53
C ASP A 130 -7.95 26.32 -20.73
N GLY A 131 -6.87 26.91 -21.25
CA GLY A 131 -5.57 26.28 -21.39
C GLY A 131 -4.97 25.81 -20.06
N LEU A 132 -5.02 26.65 -19.01
CA LEU A 132 -4.56 26.26 -17.67
C LEU A 132 -5.42 25.13 -17.10
N THR A 133 -6.76 25.29 -17.15
CA THR A 133 -7.69 24.28 -16.63
C THR A 133 -7.52 22.93 -17.32
N LYS A 134 -7.33 22.94 -18.64
CA LYS A 134 -7.06 21.75 -19.44
C LYS A 134 -5.73 21.10 -19.05
N ALA A 135 -4.64 21.87 -18.96
CA ALA A 135 -3.33 21.34 -18.57
C ALA A 135 -3.36 20.73 -17.15
N GLU A 136 -4.05 21.38 -16.21
CA GLU A 136 -4.27 20.85 -14.86
C GLU A 136 -5.06 19.55 -14.89
N SER A 137 -6.16 19.50 -15.66
CA SER A 137 -7.00 18.32 -15.79
C SER A 137 -6.24 17.15 -16.41
N GLU A 138 -5.52 17.37 -17.51
CA GLU A 138 -4.73 16.33 -18.18
C GLU A 138 -3.63 15.78 -17.27
N ARG A 139 -2.91 16.65 -16.57
CA ARG A 139 -1.86 16.24 -15.62
C ARG A 139 -2.44 15.48 -14.44
N ASN A 140 -3.54 15.97 -13.85
CA ASN A 140 -4.21 15.31 -12.71
C ASN A 140 -4.82 13.97 -13.10
N ALA A 141 -5.46 13.86 -14.27
CA ALA A 141 -6.03 12.62 -14.78
C ALA A 141 -4.92 11.57 -14.97
N PHE A 142 -3.85 11.94 -15.66
CA PHE A 142 -2.70 11.06 -15.85
C PHE A 142 -2.08 10.62 -14.51
N TYR A 143 -1.81 11.56 -13.61
CA TYR A 143 -1.21 11.25 -12.31
C TYR A 143 -2.14 10.39 -11.42
N GLY A 144 -3.45 10.56 -11.55
CA GLY A 144 -4.46 9.78 -10.82
C GLY A 144 -4.52 8.31 -11.25
N GLU A 145 -4.18 8.01 -12.50
CA GLU A 145 -4.15 6.64 -13.06
C GLU A 145 -2.86 5.88 -12.72
N LEU A 146 -1.81 6.57 -12.29
CA LEU A 146 -0.54 5.93 -11.95
C LEU A 146 -0.71 4.98 -10.75
N PRO A 147 -0.11 3.78 -10.80
CA PRO A 147 -0.11 2.89 -9.66
C PRO A 147 0.70 3.51 -8.52
N LYS A 148 0.13 3.54 -7.32
CA LYS A 148 0.76 4.13 -6.13
C LYS A 148 1.14 3.03 -5.15
N CYS A 149 2.30 3.19 -4.53
CA CYS A 149 2.77 2.33 -3.44
C CYS A 149 2.78 3.11 -2.13
N LEU A 150 2.35 2.48 -1.05
CA LEU A 150 2.46 3.07 0.27
C LEU A 150 3.95 3.19 0.64
N VAL A 151 4.35 4.38 1.05
CA VAL A 151 5.69 4.68 1.54
C VAL A 151 5.59 5.24 2.95
N SER A 152 6.52 4.85 3.80
CA SER A 152 6.66 5.44 5.14
C SER A 152 7.73 6.54 5.08
N VAL A 153 7.33 7.76 5.43
CA VAL A 153 8.23 8.92 5.46
C VAL A 153 8.87 9.04 6.84
N SER A 154 10.17 9.37 6.86
CA SER A 154 10.90 9.67 8.08
C SER A 154 10.66 11.13 8.48
N ALA A 155 10.13 11.36 9.67
CA ALA A 155 9.99 12.68 10.26
C ALA A 155 11.31 13.15 10.89
N SER A 156 11.56 14.46 10.86
CA SER A 156 12.67 15.07 11.61
C SER A 156 12.45 15.04 13.11
N ASN A 157 11.19 15.08 13.56
CA ASN A 157 10.82 15.00 14.97
C ASN A 157 10.47 13.56 15.35
N LYS A 158 11.40 12.86 16.01
CA LYS A 158 11.21 11.47 16.47
C LYS A 158 10.38 11.45 17.75
N ARG A 159 9.46 10.50 17.86
CA ARG A 159 8.74 10.25 19.12
C ARG A 159 9.70 9.70 20.17
N THR A 160 9.69 10.24 21.38
CA THR A 160 10.48 9.69 22.48
C THR A 160 9.94 8.34 22.90
N VAL A 161 10.74 7.28 22.78
CA VAL A 161 10.39 5.95 23.27
C VAL A 161 10.96 5.77 24.67
N ARG A 162 10.12 5.37 25.62
CA ARG A 162 10.51 5.13 27.01
C ARG A 162 10.13 3.72 27.45
N ILE A 163 10.88 3.17 28.40
CA ILE A 163 10.44 1.97 29.12
C ILE A 163 9.22 2.35 29.95
N LEU A 164 8.06 1.78 29.66
CA LEU A 164 6.83 2.09 30.39
C LEU A 164 6.74 1.26 31.68
N PRO A 165 6.75 1.90 32.87
CA PRO A 165 6.54 1.20 34.13
C PRO A 165 5.16 0.55 34.12
N ARG A 166 5.11 -0.79 34.16
CA ARG A 166 3.87 -1.60 34.07
C ARG A 166 3.01 -1.28 32.83
N GLY A 167 3.60 -0.76 31.76
CA GLY A 167 2.87 -0.39 30.54
C GLY A 167 2.05 0.90 30.64
N ASN A 168 2.20 1.70 31.70
CA ASN A 168 1.51 2.98 31.81
C ASN A 168 2.14 4.03 30.89
N TRP A 169 1.44 4.42 29.83
CA TRP A 169 1.92 5.38 28.85
C TRP A 169 1.86 6.85 29.33
N GLN A 170 1.12 7.13 30.40
CA GLN A 170 1.08 8.47 31.03
C GLN A 170 2.25 8.69 31.99
N ASP A 171 2.92 7.62 32.40
CA ASP A 171 4.10 7.69 33.25
C ASP A 171 5.35 7.92 32.39
N GLU A 172 5.84 9.15 32.39
CA GLU A 172 7.03 9.54 31.65
C GLU A 172 8.34 9.30 32.44
N SER A 173 8.33 8.77 33.67
CA SER A 173 9.55 8.62 34.48
C SER A 173 10.54 7.57 33.94
N GLY A 174 10.12 6.75 32.99
CA GLY A 174 10.93 5.68 32.40
C GLY A 174 12.16 6.17 31.62
N GLU A 175 13.18 5.30 31.57
CA GLU A 175 14.39 5.50 30.77
C GLU A 175 14.05 5.68 29.28
N ILE A 176 14.69 6.67 28.64
CA ILE A 176 14.58 6.91 27.19
C ILE A 176 15.41 5.86 26.47
N MET A 177 14.79 5.19 25.49
CA MET A 177 15.42 4.13 24.72
C MET A 177 15.77 4.62 23.33
N HIS A 178 17.01 4.36 22.91
CA HIS A 178 17.49 4.61 21.56
C HIS A 178 17.40 3.34 20.70
N PRO A 179 17.35 3.49 19.36
CA PRO A 179 17.40 2.36 18.44
C PRO A 179 18.64 1.49 18.69
N SER A 180 18.42 0.22 19.00
CA SER A 180 19.49 -0.75 19.27
C SER A 180 19.07 -2.15 18.85
N LEU A 181 20.04 -2.93 18.37
CA LEU A 181 19.82 -4.34 18.06
C LEU A 181 19.63 -5.15 19.36
N PRO A 182 18.96 -6.31 19.32
CA PRO A 182 18.79 -7.18 20.49
C PRO A 182 20.14 -7.68 20.99
N ALA A 183 20.48 -7.35 22.24
CA ALA A 183 21.82 -7.63 22.80
C ALA A 183 22.13 -9.14 22.90
N SER A 184 21.08 -9.97 22.96
CA SER A 184 21.21 -11.44 22.99
C SER A 184 21.60 -12.06 21.64
N LEU A 185 21.41 -11.35 20.54
CA LEU A 185 21.63 -11.86 19.18
C LEU A 185 22.83 -11.22 18.50
N SER A 186 23.09 -9.95 18.77
CA SER A 186 24.21 -9.22 18.18
C SER A 186 24.64 -8.08 19.09
N SER A 187 25.92 -7.75 19.06
CA SER A 187 26.38 -6.45 19.56
C SER A 187 25.90 -5.35 18.62
N THR A 188 25.34 -4.29 19.19
CA THR A 188 24.98 -3.08 18.43
C THR A 188 26.26 -2.42 17.90
N PRO A 189 26.38 -2.13 16.59
CA PRO A 189 27.56 -1.49 16.04
C PRO A 189 27.74 -0.10 16.66
N VAL A 190 28.98 0.21 17.06
CA VAL A 190 29.35 1.55 17.52
C VAL A 190 29.47 2.44 16.29
N THR A 191 28.60 3.44 16.18
CA THR A 191 28.61 4.39 15.07
C THR A 191 28.47 5.82 15.61
N ASP A 192 28.98 6.81 14.86
CA ASP A 192 28.90 8.23 15.22
C ASP A 192 27.48 8.83 15.08
N ARG A 193 26.50 8.00 14.69
CA ARG A 193 25.10 8.39 14.51
C ARG A 193 24.17 7.40 15.20
N GLU A 194 22.92 7.81 15.42
CA GLU A 194 21.89 6.85 15.81
C GLU A 194 21.61 5.87 14.67
N LEU A 195 21.29 4.62 15.06
CA LEU A 195 20.83 3.62 14.10
C LEU A 195 19.42 3.98 13.59
N ASN A 196 19.14 3.58 12.35
CA ASN A 196 17.89 3.84 11.66
C ASN A 196 17.32 2.53 11.07
N ARG A 197 16.14 2.62 10.44
CA ARG A 197 15.46 1.45 9.88
C ARG A 197 16.29 0.67 8.84
N LEU A 198 17.16 1.35 8.09
CA LEU A 198 18.02 0.69 7.12
C LEU A 198 19.06 -0.19 7.83
N ASP A 199 19.63 0.28 8.94
CA ASP A 199 20.58 -0.51 9.73
C ASP A 199 19.90 -1.77 10.29
N LEU A 200 18.67 -1.63 10.82
CA LEU A 200 17.88 -2.78 11.26
C LEU A 200 17.60 -3.76 10.11
N ALA A 201 17.22 -3.26 8.93
CA ALA A 201 16.94 -4.08 7.76
C ALA A 201 18.18 -4.83 7.27
N GLN A 202 19.33 -4.17 7.23
CA GLN A 202 20.61 -4.78 6.88
C GLN A 202 21.00 -5.86 7.88
N TRP A 203 20.84 -5.59 9.19
CA TRP A 203 21.09 -6.59 10.22
C TRP A 203 20.17 -7.80 10.11
N LEU A 204 18.87 -7.60 9.82
CA LEU A 204 17.90 -8.70 9.69
C LEU A 204 18.33 -9.76 8.67
N VAL A 205 19.00 -9.36 7.59
CA VAL A 205 19.51 -10.26 6.54
C VAL A 205 21.03 -10.45 6.59
N SER A 206 21.67 -10.01 7.66
CA SER A 206 23.11 -10.20 7.86
C SER A 206 23.42 -11.63 8.31
N ARG A 207 24.65 -12.09 8.03
CA ARG A 207 25.16 -13.37 8.55
C ARG A 207 25.28 -13.38 10.07
N ASP A 208 25.40 -12.21 10.68
CA ASP A 208 25.47 -12.04 12.13
C ASP A 208 24.09 -12.22 12.79
N ASN A 209 23.00 -12.27 12.01
CA ASN A 209 21.69 -12.65 12.51
C ASN A 209 21.41 -14.14 12.25
N PRO A 210 21.47 -14.99 13.29
CA PRO A 210 21.37 -16.43 13.16
C PRO A 210 19.92 -16.93 12.96
N LEU A 211 18.90 -16.08 13.08
CA LEU A 211 17.50 -16.50 13.15
C LEU A 211 16.73 -16.36 11.83
N THR A 212 17.02 -15.32 11.03
CA THR A 212 16.20 -15.01 9.85
C THR A 212 16.22 -16.14 8.84
N ALA A 213 17.42 -16.61 8.47
CA ALA A 213 17.57 -17.71 7.53
C ALA A 213 16.94 -19.00 8.07
N ARG A 214 17.21 -19.37 9.33
CA ARG A 214 16.62 -20.56 9.98
C ARG A 214 15.09 -20.54 9.99
N THR A 215 14.51 -19.40 10.37
CA THR A 215 13.05 -19.20 10.38
C THR A 215 12.47 -19.38 8.99
N TYR A 216 13.11 -18.76 7.99
CA TYR A 216 12.66 -18.83 6.61
C TYR A 216 12.69 -20.27 6.08
N VAL A 217 13.84 -20.95 6.19
CA VAL A 217 13.97 -22.31 5.65
C VAL A 217 13.13 -23.33 6.41
N ASN A 218 12.89 -23.15 7.73
CA ASN A 218 11.97 -24.00 8.48
C ASN A 218 10.51 -23.84 8.00
N ARG A 219 10.08 -22.61 7.73
CA ARG A 219 8.77 -22.33 7.14
C ARG A 219 8.65 -22.89 5.72
N LEU A 220 9.71 -22.78 4.93
CA LEU A 220 9.77 -23.34 3.58
C LEU A 220 9.70 -24.87 3.61
N TRP A 221 10.47 -25.51 4.50
CA TRP A 221 10.45 -26.96 4.72
C TRP A 221 9.04 -27.46 5.03
N LYS A 222 8.31 -26.77 5.90
CA LYS A 222 6.91 -27.10 6.20
C LYS A 222 6.02 -27.12 4.96
N GLN A 223 6.22 -26.21 3.99
CA GLN A 223 5.41 -26.19 2.77
C GLN A 223 5.58 -27.45 1.92
N PHE A 224 6.73 -28.13 2.05
CA PHE A 224 7.11 -29.31 1.26
C PHE A 224 7.02 -30.64 2.01
N PHE A 225 6.96 -30.63 3.34
CA PHE A 225 6.86 -31.85 4.15
C PHE A 225 5.64 -31.86 5.08
N GLY A 226 4.82 -30.80 5.07
CA GLY A 226 3.65 -30.61 5.94
C GLY A 226 3.99 -30.14 7.36
N ASN A 227 5.15 -30.55 7.89
CA ASN A 227 5.69 -30.17 9.19
C ASN A 227 7.05 -29.49 9.04
N GLY A 228 7.37 -28.53 9.91
CA GLY A 228 8.70 -27.94 9.99
C GLY A 228 9.69 -28.85 10.72
N LEU A 229 10.99 -28.66 10.48
CA LEU A 229 12.08 -29.29 11.25
C LEU A 229 11.94 -28.95 12.73
N SER A 230 11.64 -27.69 13.05
CA SER A 230 10.99 -27.31 14.29
C SER A 230 9.49 -27.13 14.04
N LYS A 231 8.65 -27.73 14.88
CA LYS A 231 7.20 -27.72 14.73
C LYS A 231 6.61 -26.33 14.94
N VAL A 232 7.19 -25.56 15.86
CA VAL A 232 6.77 -24.19 16.18
C VAL A 232 7.45 -23.23 15.21
N LEU A 233 6.75 -22.85 14.14
CA LEU A 233 7.33 -22.02 13.08
C LEU A 233 7.60 -20.57 13.48
N ASP A 234 6.91 -20.10 14.51
CA ASP A 234 6.93 -18.69 14.95
C ASP A 234 7.88 -18.48 16.13
N ASP A 235 8.46 -19.54 16.67
CA ASP A 235 9.39 -19.49 17.79
C ASP A 235 10.49 -20.55 17.64
N LEU A 236 11.67 -20.13 17.21
CA LEU A 236 12.89 -20.93 17.20
C LEU A 236 13.77 -20.67 18.43
N GLY A 237 13.26 -19.93 19.42
CA GLY A 237 13.92 -19.61 20.67
C GLY A 237 13.56 -20.60 21.79
N ALA A 238 13.77 -20.17 23.03
CA ALA A 238 13.64 -21.03 24.21
C ALA A 238 12.21 -21.47 24.54
N GLN A 239 11.19 -20.80 23.98
CA GLN A 239 9.78 -21.18 24.13
C GLN A 239 9.26 -22.04 22.97
N GLY A 240 10.09 -22.22 21.93
CA GLY A 240 9.82 -23.11 20.82
C GLY A 240 10.17 -24.57 21.09
N GLU A 241 10.13 -25.38 20.03
CA GLU A 241 10.59 -26.77 20.04
C GLU A 241 11.95 -26.86 19.34
N PRO A 242 12.95 -27.57 19.90
CA PRO A 242 14.21 -27.81 19.19
C PRO A 242 13.97 -28.56 17.88
N PRO A 243 14.70 -28.23 16.80
CA PRO A 243 14.56 -28.94 15.54
C PRO A 243 15.02 -30.39 15.69
N VAL A 244 14.30 -31.33 15.05
CA VAL A 244 14.63 -32.77 15.06
C VAL A 244 16.06 -33.01 14.54
N ASN A 245 16.43 -32.27 13.50
CA ASN A 245 17.78 -32.27 12.94
C ASN A 245 18.34 -30.84 12.88
N PRO A 246 19.04 -30.39 13.94
CA PRO A 246 19.62 -29.04 13.98
C PRO A 246 20.68 -28.81 12.89
N ALA A 247 21.50 -29.82 12.59
CA ALA A 247 22.56 -29.72 11.60
C ALA A 247 22.00 -29.49 10.18
N LEU A 248 20.89 -30.16 9.83
CA LEU A 248 20.20 -29.92 8.57
C LEU A 248 19.60 -28.51 8.49
N LEU A 249 18.98 -28.03 9.57
CA LEU A 249 18.43 -26.68 9.62
C LEU A 249 19.53 -25.63 9.42
N ASP A 250 20.66 -25.81 10.11
CA ASP A 250 21.82 -24.94 10.02
C ASP A 250 22.43 -24.96 8.61
N TRP A 251 22.58 -26.16 8.02
CA TRP A 251 23.08 -26.31 6.67
C TRP A 251 22.19 -25.61 5.64
N LEU A 252 20.87 -25.80 5.70
CA LEU A 252 19.92 -25.13 4.81
C LEU A 252 19.94 -23.61 4.99
N ALA A 253 20.10 -23.12 6.23
CA ALA A 253 20.19 -21.69 6.52
C ALA A 253 21.47 -21.08 5.93
N CYS A 254 22.62 -21.76 6.09
CA CYS A 254 23.88 -21.34 5.48
C CYS A 254 23.78 -21.35 3.95
N GLU A 255 23.28 -22.43 3.35
CA GLU A 255 23.09 -22.53 1.89
C GLU A 255 22.19 -21.41 1.35
N PHE A 256 21.15 -21.04 2.11
CA PHE A 256 20.26 -19.96 1.70
C PHE A 256 20.95 -18.60 1.70
N MET A 257 21.80 -18.34 2.69
CA MET A 257 22.59 -17.11 2.73
C MET A 257 23.72 -17.11 1.68
N ASP A 258 24.39 -18.25 1.49
CA ASP A 258 25.51 -18.44 0.54
C ASP A 258 25.07 -18.28 -0.91
N SER A 259 23.85 -18.72 -1.24
CA SER A 259 23.23 -18.51 -2.56
C SER A 259 22.73 -17.08 -2.79
N GLY A 260 22.95 -16.16 -1.85
CA GLY A 260 22.49 -14.77 -1.97
C GLY A 260 20.98 -14.62 -1.75
N TRP A 261 20.40 -15.44 -0.86
CA TRP A 261 18.97 -15.48 -0.55
C TRP A 261 18.10 -15.94 -1.75
N ASP A 262 18.63 -16.81 -2.60
CA ASP A 262 17.88 -17.37 -3.73
C ASP A 262 16.86 -18.44 -3.26
N VAL A 263 15.59 -18.02 -3.22
CA VAL A 263 14.47 -18.89 -2.84
C VAL A 263 14.31 -20.07 -3.81
N LYS A 264 14.50 -19.87 -5.12
CA LYS A 264 14.34 -20.94 -6.11
C LYS A 264 15.43 -21.99 -5.96
N HIS A 265 16.64 -21.56 -5.61
CA HIS A 265 17.74 -22.46 -5.31
C HIS A 265 17.39 -23.39 -4.14
N ILE A 266 16.98 -22.84 -2.99
CA ILE A 266 16.61 -23.67 -1.83
C ILE A 266 15.39 -24.55 -2.11
N VAL A 267 14.38 -24.05 -2.82
CA VAL A 267 13.25 -24.87 -3.26
C VAL A 267 13.75 -26.05 -4.08
N ARG A 268 14.63 -25.83 -5.06
CA ARG A 268 15.23 -26.89 -5.88
C ARG A 268 15.99 -27.90 -5.02
N THR A 269 16.83 -27.43 -4.10
CA THR A 269 17.60 -28.27 -3.16
C THR A 269 16.67 -29.19 -2.37
N ILE A 270 15.56 -28.66 -1.83
CA ILE A 270 14.58 -29.44 -1.08
C ILE A 270 13.89 -30.46 -1.99
N VAL A 271 13.26 -30.02 -3.09
CA VAL A 271 12.42 -30.91 -3.92
C VAL A 271 13.21 -31.93 -4.74
N THR A 272 14.53 -31.74 -4.87
CA THR A 272 15.40 -32.71 -5.54
C THR A 272 16.10 -33.68 -4.58
N SER A 273 15.97 -33.46 -3.27
CA SER A 273 16.51 -34.35 -2.23
C SER A 273 15.91 -35.75 -2.28
N GLU A 274 16.66 -36.74 -1.78
CA GLU A 274 16.17 -38.11 -1.64
C GLU A 274 14.98 -38.17 -0.67
N ALA A 275 15.04 -37.42 0.44
CA ALA A 275 13.96 -37.34 1.43
C ALA A 275 12.64 -36.88 0.81
N TYR A 276 12.64 -35.84 -0.03
CA TYR A 276 11.42 -35.34 -0.67
C TYR A 276 10.84 -36.32 -1.71
N LYS A 277 11.71 -37.08 -2.38
CA LYS A 277 11.33 -38.05 -3.43
C LYS A 277 10.88 -39.39 -2.88
N GLN A 278 10.89 -39.59 -1.57
CA GLN A 278 10.38 -40.82 -0.97
C GLN A 278 8.88 -41.00 -1.25
N VAL A 279 8.44 -42.25 -1.19
CA VAL A 279 7.02 -42.59 -1.32
C VAL A 279 6.27 -42.28 -0.03
N SER A 280 4.97 -41.96 -0.13
CA SER A 280 4.13 -41.75 1.06
C SER A 280 3.61 -43.04 1.70
N THR A 281 3.72 -44.17 1.00
CA THR A 281 3.33 -45.48 1.50
C THR A 281 4.35 -45.99 2.53
N ALA A 282 3.89 -46.29 3.73
CA ALA A 282 4.73 -46.75 4.84
C ALA A 282 4.37 -48.15 5.30
N SER A 283 5.37 -48.93 5.72
CA SER A 283 5.13 -50.22 6.37
C SER A 283 4.67 -50.01 7.83
N PRO A 284 3.99 -51.01 8.43
CA PRO A 284 3.59 -50.94 9.84
C PRO A 284 4.76 -50.66 10.79
N GLU A 285 5.95 -51.20 10.50
CA GLU A 285 7.15 -50.99 11.31
C GLU A 285 7.63 -49.53 11.25
N LEU A 286 7.61 -48.92 10.06
CA LEU A 286 8.00 -47.52 9.88
C LEU A 286 7.00 -46.56 10.54
N LEU A 287 5.70 -46.88 10.47
CA LEU A 287 4.66 -46.14 11.18
C LEU A 287 4.78 -46.25 12.70
N ALA A 288 5.23 -47.39 13.22
CA ALA A 288 5.48 -47.57 14.64
C ALA A 288 6.74 -46.83 15.11
N ALA A 289 7.78 -46.79 14.28
CA ALA A 289 9.05 -46.13 14.59
C ALA A 289 8.95 -44.59 14.53
N ASP A 290 8.29 -44.04 13.50
CA ASP A 290 8.07 -42.60 13.34
C ASP A 290 6.60 -42.28 12.99
N PRO A 291 5.69 -42.32 13.99
CA PRO A 291 4.27 -42.08 13.77
C PRO A 291 3.98 -40.68 13.19
N GLU A 292 4.70 -39.66 13.67
CA GLU A 292 4.50 -38.26 13.27
C GLU A 292 5.30 -37.84 12.01
N ASN A 293 6.09 -38.76 11.44
CA ASN A 293 6.99 -38.51 10.31
C ASN A 293 8.00 -37.37 10.58
N ARG A 294 8.50 -37.27 11.81
CA ARG A 294 9.43 -36.22 12.25
C ARG A 294 10.81 -36.37 11.64
N GLU A 295 11.21 -37.60 11.32
CA GLU A 295 12.51 -37.92 10.70
C GLU A 295 12.45 -37.88 9.17
N CYS A 296 11.26 -37.59 8.60
CA CYS A 296 11.03 -37.60 7.15
C CYS A 296 11.39 -38.96 6.51
N ALA A 297 11.05 -40.05 7.20
CA ALA A 297 11.26 -41.43 6.75
C ALA A 297 10.29 -41.87 5.63
N ARG A 298 9.33 -41.01 5.30
CA ARG A 298 8.43 -41.11 4.14
C ARG A 298 8.02 -39.71 3.69
N GLN A 299 7.38 -39.60 2.53
CA GLN A 299 6.72 -38.35 2.15
C GLN A 299 5.35 -38.19 2.82
N THR A 300 5.04 -37.00 3.31
CA THR A 300 3.77 -36.70 4.00
C THR A 300 2.66 -36.39 3.00
N PRO A 301 1.47 -37.00 3.09
CA PRO A 301 0.29 -36.48 2.41
C PRO A 301 -0.24 -35.25 3.16
N TRP A 302 -0.37 -34.11 2.48
CA TRP A 302 -0.97 -32.91 3.07
C TRP A 302 -2.13 -32.38 2.24
N ARG A 303 -3.03 -31.66 2.92
CA ARG A 303 -4.16 -30.99 2.28
C ARG A 303 -3.68 -29.79 1.48
N MET A 304 -4.06 -29.73 0.22
CA MET A 304 -3.81 -28.56 -0.62
C MET A 304 -4.78 -27.42 -0.26
N ASN A 305 -4.27 -26.19 -0.29
CA ASN A 305 -5.10 -24.99 -0.14
C ASN A 305 -6.04 -24.82 -1.34
N ALA A 306 -7.17 -24.16 -1.14
CA ALA A 306 -8.22 -24.00 -2.15
C ALA A 306 -7.70 -23.35 -3.44
N GLU A 307 -6.80 -22.36 -3.31
CA GLU A 307 -6.18 -21.64 -4.41
C GLU A 307 -5.32 -22.58 -5.27
N LEU A 308 -4.58 -23.48 -4.62
CA LEU A 308 -3.79 -24.49 -5.34
C LEU A 308 -4.72 -25.49 -6.02
N VAL A 309 -5.76 -26.00 -5.35
CA VAL A 309 -6.72 -26.92 -5.97
C VAL A 309 -7.33 -26.31 -7.24
N ARG A 310 -7.75 -25.05 -7.18
CA ARG A 310 -8.26 -24.31 -8.34
C ARG A 310 -7.21 -24.18 -9.43
N ASP A 311 -6.00 -23.72 -9.10
CA ASP A 311 -4.93 -23.51 -10.09
C ASP A 311 -4.52 -24.83 -10.76
N TYR A 312 -4.50 -25.95 -10.02
CA TYR A 312 -4.27 -27.28 -10.58
C TYR A 312 -5.40 -27.71 -11.52
N ALA A 313 -6.67 -27.54 -11.13
CA ALA A 313 -7.81 -27.86 -12.00
C ALA A 313 -7.78 -27.04 -13.30
N LEU A 314 -7.45 -25.73 -13.22
CA LEU A 314 -7.27 -24.87 -14.39
C LEU A 314 -6.06 -25.29 -15.24
N THR A 315 -4.98 -25.74 -14.61
CA THR A 315 -3.78 -26.22 -15.32
C THR A 315 -4.10 -27.49 -16.10
N ILE A 316 -4.73 -28.48 -15.46
CA ILE A 316 -5.07 -29.77 -16.07
C ILE A 316 -6.08 -29.61 -17.21
N SER A 317 -7.04 -28.69 -17.06
CA SER A 317 -8.01 -28.36 -18.11
C SER A 317 -7.43 -27.49 -19.25
N GLY A 318 -6.19 -27.00 -19.12
CA GLY A 318 -5.56 -26.10 -20.09
C GLY A 318 -6.13 -24.67 -20.11
N LEU A 319 -6.94 -24.31 -19.11
CA LEU A 319 -7.58 -22.99 -19.01
C LEU A 319 -6.72 -21.96 -18.27
N LEU A 320 -5.75 -22.39 -17.46
CA LEU A 320 -4.95 -21.50 -16.63
C LEU A 320 -4.21 -20.47 -17.49
N VAL A 321 -4.37 -19.18 -17.16
CA VAL A 321 -3.62 -18.08 -17.76
C VAL A 321 -2.35 -17.82 -16.93
N PRO A 322 -1.13 -18.13 -17.42
CA PRO A 322 0.11 -18.06 -16.64
C PRO A 322 0.72 -16.64 -16.55
N LYS A 323 -0.05 -15.60 -16.91
CA LYS A 323 0.40 -14.20 -16.85
C LYS A 323 0.79 -13.80 -15.43
N ILE A 324 1.99 -13.24 -15.27
CA ILE A 324 2.52 -12.74 -13.99
C ILE A 324 2.32 -11.21 -13.92
N GLY A 325 1.87 -10.71 -12.75
CA GLY A 325 1.70 -9.28 -12.46
C GLY A 325 0.35 -8.71 -12.90
N GLY A 326 0.18 -7.38 -12.81
CA GLY A 326 -1.07 -6.70 -13.13
C GLY A 326 -2.10 -6.69 -11.97
N PRO A 327 -3.27 -6.07 -12.19
CA PRO A 327 -4.27 -5.89 -11.14
C PRO A 327 -4.87 -7.23 -10.70
N SER A 328 -5.45 -7.22 -9.49
CA SER A 328 -6.27 -8.33 -9.01
C SER A 328 -7.49 -8.51 -9.90
N VAL A 329 -7.87 -9.76 -10.13
CA VAL A 329 -9.03 -10.14 -10.94
C VAL A 329 -10.18 -10.65 -10.09
N LYS A 330 -11.38 -10.60 -10.64
CA LYS A 330 -12.62 -11.04 -10.02
C LYS A 330 -13.26 -12.21 -10.79
N PRO A 331 -12.79 -13.46 -10.59
CA PRO A 331 -13.42 -14.63 -11.18
C PRO A 331 -14.86 -14.79 -10.70
N TYR A 332 -15.68 -15.55 -11.42
CA TYR A 332 -17.08 -15.76 -11.11
C TYR A 332 -17.32 -16.11 -9.63
N GLN A 333 -18.34 -15.47 -9.03
CA GLN A 333 -18.88 -15.83 -7.73
C GLN A 333 -20.39 -16.06 -7.86
N PRO A 334 -20.98 -16.99 -7.09
CA PRO A 334 -22.42 -17.18 -7.06
C PRO A 334 -23.17 -15.91 -6.68
N GLU A 335 -24.37 -15.75 -7.22
CA GLU A 335 -25.27 -14.66 -6.85
C GLU A 335 -25.63 -14.74 -5.36
N GLY A 336 -25.80 -13.58 -4.71
CA GLY A 336 -26.12 -13.50 -3.29
C GLY A 336 -24.95 -13.74 -2.34
N TYR A 337 -23.75 -14.11 -2.82
CA TYR A 337 -22.61 -14.40 -1.94
C TYR A 337 -22.24 -13.23 -1.01
N TRP A 338 -22.48 -11.98 -1.43
CA TRP A 338 -22.16 -10.76 -0.67
C TRP A 338 -23.37 -10.17 0.09
N GLU A 339 -24.52 -10.87 0.15
CA GLU A 339 -25.77 -10.34 0.73
C GLU A 339 -25.61 -9.88 2.20
N ASN A 340 -24.70 -10.50 2.94
CA ASN A 340 -24.45 -10.21 4.35
C ASN A 340 -23.44 -9.06 4.59
N LEU A 341 -22.89 -8.46 3.53
CA LEU A 341 -21.94 -7.36 3.62
C LEU A 341 -22.68 -6.01 3.68
N ASN A 342 -22.94 -5.49 4.89
CA ASN A 342 -23.77 -4.30 5.08
C ASN A 342 -23.02 -2.98 5.36
N PHE A 343 -21.70 -3.00 5.63
CA PHE A 343 -20.94 -1.80 6.03
C PHE A 343 -19.58 -1.66 5.32
N PRO A 344 -19.51 -1.03 4.14
CA PRO A 344 -20.61 -0.65 3.25
C PRO A 344 -21.09 -1.83 2.39
N ARG A 345 -22.31 -1.73 1.82
CA ARG A 345 -22.74 -2.63 0.75
C ARG A 345 -21.83 -2.48 -0.46
N ARG A 346 -21.49 -3.60 -1.08
CA ARG A 346 -20.64 -3.66 -2.27
C ARG A 346 -21.17 -4.74 -3.20
N ASP A 347 -21.09 -4.48 -4.49
CA ASP A 347 -21.46 -5.45 -5.51
C ASP A 347 -20.21 -6.13 -6.08
N TYR A 348 -20.34 -7.43 -6.36
CA TYR A 348 -19.30 -8.20 -7.02
C TYR A 348 -19.59 -8.27 -8.53
N LEU A 349 -18.89 -7.44 -9.30
CA LEU A 349 -18.87 -7.55 -10.75
C LEU A 349 -17.74 -8.50 -11.15
N ALA A 350 -18.11 -9.66 -11.67
CA ALA A 350 -17.14 -10.63 -12.18
C ALA A 350 -16.50 -10.09 -13.47
N ASP A 351 -15.19 -10.29 -13.61
CA ASP A 351 -14.47 -9.97 -14.83
C ASP A 351 -14.87 -10.92 -15.97
N THR A 352 -14.37 -10.71 -17.18
CA THR A 352 -14.63 -11.61 -18.32
C THR A 352 -13.33 -12.05 -18.98
N GLY A 353 -13.42 -13.06 -19.85
CA GLY A 353 -12.27 -13.56 -20.62
C GLY A 353 -11.17 -14.17 -19.74
N GLU A 354 -9.91 -13.89 -20.08
CA GLU A 354 -8.73 -14.45 -19.41
C GLU A 354 -8.68 -14.18 -17.90
N SER A 355 -9.28 -13.08 -17.45
CA SER A 355 -9.33 -12.72 -16.03
C SER A 355 -10.03 -13.77 -15.16
N GLN A 356 -10.93 -14.58 -15.75
CA GLN A 356 -11.60 -15.68 -15.06
C GLN A 356 -10.65 -16.81 -14.67
N HIS A 357 -9.53 -16.96 -15.37
CA HIS A 357 -8.66 -18.14 -15.28
C HIS A 357 -7.22 -17.79 -14.88
N ARG A 358 -6.99 -16.60 -14.31
CA ARG A 358 -5.70 -16.28 -13.69
C ARG A 358 -5.46 -17.13 -12.44
N ARG A 359 -4.18 -17.28 -12.10
CA ARG A 359 -3.74 -17.93 -10.84
C ARG A 359 -4.44 -17.32 -9.64
N GLY A 360 -4.77 -18.14 -8.64
CA GLY A 360 -5.41 -17.73 -7.39
C GLY A 360 -4.65 -16.63 -6.65
N LEU A 361 -3.33 -16.54 -6.84
CA LEU A 361 -2.48 -15.43 -6.37
C LEU A 361 -2.99 -14.04 -6.81
N TYR A 362 -3.63 -13.93 -7.97
CA TYR A 362 -4.16 -12.68 -8.52
C TYR A 362 -5.66 -12.51 -8.26
N THR A 363 -6.32 -13.46 -7.61
CA THR A 363 -7.75 -13.35 -7.30
C THR A 363 -7.96 -12.31 -6.21
N TRP A 364 -8.95 -11.45 -6.41
CA TRP A 364 -9.39 -10.48 -5.42
C TRP A 364 -9.75 -11.18 -4.10
N TRP A 365 -9.18 -10.69 -3.01
CA TRP A 365 -9.33 -11.28 -1.69
C TRP A 365 -10.01 -10.32 -0.71
N GLN A 366 -11.01 -10.82 0.00
CA GLN A 366 -11.68 -10.12 1.09
C GLN A 366 -11.73 -11.02 2.33
N ARG A 367 -11.24 -10.52 3.47
CA ARG A 367 -11.06 -11.31 4.70
C ARG A 367 -12.32 -12.07 5.16
N SER A 368 -13.49 -11.45 5.04
CA SER A 368 -14.77 -12.03 5.48
C SER A 368 -15.51 -12.82 4.39
N PHE A 369 -15.11 -12.69 3.13
CA PHE A 369 -15.76 -13.31 1.96
C PHE A 369 -14.67 -13.82 1.02
N LEU A 370 -14.11 -14.97 1.37
CA LEU A 370 -13.09 -15.64 0.57
C LEU A 370 -13.66 -16.04 -0.79
N HIS A 371 -12.81 -16.21 -1.80
CA HIS A 371 -13.29 -16.76 -3.07
C HIS A 371 -13.79 -18.20 -2.83
N PRO A 372 -15.03 -18.54 -3.25
CA PRO A 372 -15.66 -19.82 -2.95
C PRO A 372 -15.01 -21.01 -3.66
#